data_AF-A0A838G6J9-F1
#
_entry.id   AF-A0A838G6J9-F1
#
_cell.length_a   1.000
_cell.length_b   1.000
_cell.length_c   1.000
_cell.angle_alpha   90.00
_cell.angle_beta   90.00
_cell.angle_gamma   90.00
#
_symmetry.space_group_name_H-M   'P 1'
#
loop_
_entity.id
_entity.type
_entity.pdbx_description
1 polymer ?
#
loop_
_entity_poly.entity_id
_entity_poly.type
_entity_poly.pdbx_seq_one_letter_code
_entity_poly.pdbx_strand_id
1 'polypeptide(L)'
;MSTVPTTIRPLERSLLELVVAGRHGDPHALLGAHPHAGSTTVRVLRPLAEAVDVVHGNGTRVALAHEHEGIWVGVLDVPEPPDYRLEVTYSGADPQVSDDAYRYLPTLGEMDLHLINEGRHEELWEVLGAHVRDYTSSTGDVTGTSFAVWAPHAVGVRVKGDFNHWDGREHPMRQMGVSGVWELFVPDVGSGSRYKFLILGVDDQWREKADPMAFHSEIPPLTSSVVFDSRYAWSDDEWMTSRAEGPGAHASPMSVYELHLNSWRRHHGGDPFSYVDLADELVDYVKDMGFTHVELMPVMQHPFGGSWGYHVTSYFAVDSRMGDPDGLRHLIDRLHQAEIGVILDWVPGHFATDEWALSRFDGTALYEDPNPQRGWHEEWGSHIFDFGRKEVRNFLVANALFWLEQFHADGLRVDGVASMLYLDYSREPGQWSPNVYGGRENLEAVAFLQELNAT
;
A
#
# COMPACT_ATOMS: atom_id res chain seq x y z
N MET A 1 19.63 41.29 -29.62
CA MET A 1 18.96 39.99 -29.42
C MET A 1 17.52 40.31 -29.06
N SER A 2 16.58 39.92 -29.91
CA SER A 2 15.15 40.17 -29.69
C SER A 2 14.71 39.32 -28.51
N THR A 3 14.31 39.93 -27.40
CA THR A 3 13.68 39.25 -26.27
C THR A 3 12.38 38.65 -26.78
N VAL A 4 12.35 37.34 -27.00
CA VAL A 4 11.10 36.61 -27.23
C VAL A 4 10.24 36.85 -25.99
N PRO A 5 9.00 37.35 -26.12
CA PRO A 5 8.16 37.56 -24.94
C PRO A 5 8.01 36.23 -24.20
N THR A 6 8.30 36.22 -22.91
CA THR A 6 8.03 35.11 -22.00
C THR A 6 6.52 34.88 -21.99
N THR A 7 6.08 33.81 -22.66
CA THR A 7 4.66 33.47 -22.77
C THR A 7 4.37 32.21 -21.95
N ILE A 8 3.29 32.27 -21.18
CA ILE A 8 2.74 31.10 -20.48
C ILE A 8 2.37 30.04 -21.53
N ARG A 9 2.76 28.78 -21.30
CA ARG A 9 2.29 27.62 -22.07
C ARG A 9 0.76 27.59 -22.01
N PRO A 10 0.05 27.84 -23.12
CA PRO A 10 -1.41 27.92 -23.09
C PRO A 10 -2.01 26.56 -22.71
N LEU A 11 -3.13 26.62 -21.99
CA LEU A 11 -3.87 25.43 -21.61
C LEU A 11 -5.37 25.68 -21.74
N GLU A 12 -6.10 24.68 -22.23
CA GLU A 12 -7.55 24.75 -22.32
C GLU A 12 -8.17 24.70 -20.92
N ARG A 13 -9.19 25.54 -20.69
CA ARG A 13 -9.88 25.61 -19.40
C ARG A 13 -10.48 24.27 -18.96
N SER A 14 -10.96 23.46 -19.90
CA SER A 14 -11.48 22.12 -19.64
C SER A 14 -10.45 21.19 -18.96
N LEU A 15 -9.16 21.32 -19.31
CA LEU A 15 -8.08 20.54 -18.69
C LEU A 15 -7.81 20.99 -17.26
N LEU A 16 -7.86 22.31 -17.00
CA LEU A 16 -7.77 22.87 -15.65
C LEU A 16 -8.92 22.36 -14.76
N GLU A 17 -10.15 22.36 -15.30
CA GLU A 17 -11.35 21.86 -14.62
C GLU A 17 -11.23 20.36 -14.28
N LEU A 18 -10.66 19.55 -15.16
CA LEU A 18 -10.42 18.13 -14.90
C LEU A 18 -9.41 17.91 -13.76
N VAL A 19 -8.32 18.69 -13.70
CA VAL A 19 -7.33 18.60 -12.63
C VAL A 19 -7.94 19.00 -11.29
N VAL A 20 -8.64 20.13 -11.23
CA VAL A 20 -9.32 20.62 -10.01
C VAL A 20 -10.36 19.60 -9.53
N ALA A 21 -11.11 19.01 -10.45
CA ALA A 21 -12.08 17.96 -10.15
C ALA A 21 -11.44 16.62 -9.76
N GLY A 22 -10.11 16.45 -9.94
CA GLY A 22 -9.40 15.19 -9.66
C GLY A 22 -9.73 14.08 -10.65
N ARG A 23 -10.11 14.46 -11.88
CA ARG A 23 -10.53 13.57 -12.98
C ARG A 23 -9.48 13.49 -14.10
N HIS A 24 -8.38 14.21 -13.97
CA HIS A 24 -7.31 14.17 -14.96
C HIS A 24 -6.38 12.99 -14.66
N GLY A 25 -6.23 12.08 -15.62
CA GLY A 25 -5.39 10.88 -15.46
C GLY A 25 -3.89 11.15 -15.40
N ASP A 26 -3.42 12.30 -15.86
CA ASP A 26 -2.00 12.67 -15.78
C ASP A 26 -1.80 14.13 -15.33
N PRO A 27 -1.90 14.44 -14.03
CA PRO A 27 -1.71 15.79 -13.53
C PRO A 27 -0.31 16.36 -13.83
N HIS A 28 0.72 15.51 -13.97
CA HIS A 28 2.11 15.94 -14.22
C HIS A 28 2.30 16.53 -15.62
N ALA A 29 1.44 16.19 -16.59
CA ALA A 29 1.43 16.85 -17.91
C ALA A 29 1.02 18.33 -17.87
N LEU A 30 0.41 18.77 -16.76
CA LEU A 30 -0.23 20.08 -16.60
C LEU A 30 0.39 20.88 -15.46
N LEU A 31 0.63 20.24 -14.32
CA LEU A 31 1.26 20.78 -13.11
C LEU A 31 2.78 20.58 -13.16
N GLY A 32 3.50 21.30 -12.31
CA GLY A 32 4.96 21.35 -12.31
C GLY A 32 5.52 22.31 -13.36
N ALA A 33 6.79 22.11 -13.69
CA ALA A 33 7.56 22.99 -14.57
C ALA A 33 7.67 22.42 -16.00
N HIS A 34 7.23 23.20 -16.99
CA HIS A 34 7.14 22.80 -18.40
C HIS A 34 7.86 23.79 -19.32
N PRO A 35 8.86 23.36 -20.11
CA PRO A 35 9.49 24.19 -21.13
C PRO A 35 8.48 24.68 -22.18
N HIS A 36 8.53 25.98 -22.49
CA HIS A 36 7.71 26.59 -23.54
C HIS A 36 8.32 27.90 -24.06
N ALA A 37 8.44 28.02 -25.39
CA ALA A 37 8.87 29.24 -26.07
C ALA A 37 10.20 29.84 -25.57
N GLY A 38 11.15 28.99 -25.13
CA GLY A 38 12.46 29.41 -24.61
C GLY A 38 12.47 29.80 -23.12
N SER A 39 11.36 29.57 -22.42
CA SER A 39 11.17 29.81 -20.99
C SER A 39 10.51 28.59 -20.33
N THR A 40 10.30 28.61 -19.02
CA THR A 40 9.63 27.51 -18.30
C THR A 40 8.35 28.03 -17.65
N THR A 41 7.21 27.42 -17.98
CA THR A 41 5.94 27.69 -17.29
C THR A 41 5.81 26.78 -16.09
N VAL A 42 5.55 27.34 -14.91
CA VAL A 42 5.26 26.58 -13.69
C VAL A 42 3.77 26.69 -13.39
N ARG A 43 3.11 25.55 -13.19
CA ARG A 43 1.72 25.47 -12.71
C ARG A 43 1.63 24.64 -11.44
N VAL A 44 0.92 25.14 -10.45
CA VAL A 44 0.77 24.45 -9.16
C VAL A 44 -0.68 24.48 -8.70
N LEU A 45 -1.12 23.41 -8.07
CA LEU A 45 -2.44 23.29 -7.48
C LEU A 45 -2.35 23.54 -5.97
N ARG A 46 -2.81 24.71 -5.53
CA ARG A 46 -2.91 25.14 -4.14
C ARG A 46 -4.30 25.73 -3.89
N PRO A 47 -5.32 24.87 -3.68
CA PRO A 47 -6.66 25.32 -3.34
C PRO A 47 -6.64 26.20 -2.10
N LEU A 48 -7.43 27.27 -2.08
CA LEU A 48 -7.57 28.21 -0.95
C LEU A 48 -6.32 29.04 -0.59
N ALA A 49 -5.21 28.93 -1.33
CA ALA A 49 -4.06 29.82 -1.13
C ALA A 49 -4.43 31.28 -1.45
N GLU A 50 -3.80 32.22 -0.75
CA GLU A 50 -3.91 33.66 -1.00
C GLU A 50 -2.78 34.18 -1.90
N ALA A 51 -1.60 33.55 -1.81
CA ALA A 51 -0.45 33.84 -2.65
C ALA A 51 0.42 32.59 -2.83
N VAL A 52 1.06 32.48 -4.00
CA VAL A 52 2.01 31.43 -4.32
C VAL A 52 3.20 32.01 -5.08
N ASP A 53 4.40 31.73 -4.59
CA ASP A 53 5.65 32.17 -5.19
C ASP A 53 6.55 30.96 -5.48
N VAL A 54 7.25 31.00 -6.62
CA VAL A 54 8.37 30.08 -6.90
C VAL A 54 9.64 30.69 -6.33
N VAL A 55 10.35 29.94 -5.51
CA VAL A 55 11.61 30.33 -4.85
C VAL A 55 12.77 29.58 -5.48
N HIS A 56 13.74 30.33 -6.04
CA HIS A 56 14.99 29.78 -6.57
C HIS A 56 16.04 29.58 -5.46
N GLY A 57 17.03 28.73 -5.71
CA GLY A 57 18.16 28.51 -4.77
C GLY A 57 19.00 29.75 -4.43
N ASN A 58 18.91 30.81 -5.24
CA ASN A 58 19.55 32.10 -4.94
C ASN A 58 18.65 33.05 -4.12
N GLY A 59 17.47 32.61 -3.68
CA GLY A 59 16.49 33.38 -2.91
C GLY A 59 15.57 34.29 -3.73
N THR A 60 15.68 34.27 -5.06
CA THR A 60 14.79 35.06 -5.94
C THR A 60 13.38 34.45 -5.95
N ARG A 61 12.36 35.30 -5.89
CA ARG A 61 10.95 34.92 -5.92
C ARG A 61 10.29 35.31 -7.24
N VAL A 62 9.47 34.42 -7.77
CA VAL A 62 8.56 34.69 -8.90
C VAL A 62 7.13 34.44 -8.46
N ALA A 63 6.35 35.51 -8.31
CA ALA A 63 4.95 35.43 -7.94
C ALA A 63 4.14 34.78 -9.06
N LEU A 64 3.32 33.79 -8.70
CA LEU A 64 2.39 33.14 -9.60
C LEU A 64 1.04 33.89 -9.61
N ALA A 65 0.41 33.96 -10.77
CA ALA A 65 -0.95 34.48 -10.91
C ALA A 65 -1.96 33.35 -10.76
N HIS A 66 -3.08 33.61 -10.07
CA HIS A 66 -4.19 32.68 -10.01
C HIS A 66 -4.79 32.51 -11.41
N GLU A 67 -4.84 31.27 -11.91
CA GLU A 67 -5.35 30.92 -13.24
C GLU A 67 -6.79 30.39 -13.16
N HIS A 68 -7.03 29.39 -12.29
CA HIS A 68 -8.34 28.75 -12.16
C HIS A 68 -8.47 27.91 -10.88
N GLU A 69 -9.45 28.20 -10.02
CA GLU A 69 -9.88 27.35 -8.88
C GLU A 69 -8.74 26.69 -8.07
N GLY A 70 -7.70 27.46 -7.74
CA GLY A 70 -6.55 26.99 -6.95
C GLY A 70 -5.35 26.59 -7.80
N ILE A 71 -5.45 26.62 -9.12
CA ILE A 71 -4.31 26.54 -10.04
C ILE A 71 -3.68 27.93 -10.16
N TRP A 72 -2.37 27.99 -9.94
CA TRP A 72 -1.54 29.18 -10.07
C TRP A 72 -0.50 28.96 -11.16
N VAL A 73 -0.18 30.01 -11.92
CA VAL A 73 0.73 29.96 -13.07
C VAL A 73 1.72 31.11 -13.10
N GLY A 74 2.93 30.83 -13.54
CA GLY A 74 3.97 31.83 -13.76
C GLY A 74 5.03 31.35 -14.73
N VAL A 75 5.91 32.26 -15.14
CA VAL A 75 6.97 31.98 -16.11
C VAL A 75 8.33 32.27 -15.48
N LEU A 76 9.21 31.28 -15.52
CA LEU A 76 10.62 31.41 -15.18
C LEU A 76 11.40 31.68 -16.47
N ASP A 77 12.26 32.69 -16.46
CA ASP A 77 13.09 33.09 -17.61
C ASP A 77 14.31 32.17 -17.77
N VAL A 78 14.05 30.86 -17.85
CA VAL A 78 15.03 29.80 -18.08
C VAL A 78 14.45 28.77 -19.05
N PRO A 79 15.26 28.25 -20.00
CA PRO A 79 14.76 27.34 -21.04
C PRO A 79 14.43 25.94 -20.51
N GLU A 80 15.10 25.51 -19.45
CA GLU A 80 14.94 24.18 -18.83
C GLU A 80 14.41 24.32 -17.40
N PRO A 81 13.62 23.34 -16.91
CA PRO A 81 13.08 23.37 -15.56
C PRO A 81 14.21 23.43 -14.53
N PRO A 82 14.29 24.51 -13.72
CA PRO A 82 15.29 24.59 -12.68
C PRO A 82 14.86 23.76 -11.47
N ASP A 83 15.76 23.64 -10.50
CA ASP A 83 15.37 23.33 -9.13
C ASP A 83 14.69 24.53 -8.48
N TYR A 84 13.62 24.31 -7.74
CA TYR A 84 12.84 25.36 -7.08
C TYR A 84 12.09 24.84 -5.86
N ARG A 85 11.60 25.77 -5.04
CA ARG A 85 10.61 25.52 -3.97
C ARG A 85 9.39 26.39 -4.19
N LEU A 86 8.30 26.05 -3.52
CA LEU A 86 7.07 26.83 -3.48
C LEU A 86 6.95 27.49 -2.12
N GLU A 87 6.73 28.79 -2.09
CA GLU A 87 6.32 29.53 -0.89
C GLU A 87 4.82 29.83 -1.03
N VAL A 88 4.01 29.23 -0.16
CA VAL A 88 2.54 29.30 -0.21
C VAL A 88 2.02 30.01 1.03
N THR A 89 1.15 30.99 0.83
CA THR A 89 0.49 31.71 1.92
C THR A 89 -0.99 31.34 1.98
N TYR A 90 -1.44 30.89 3.14
CA TYR A 90 -2.85 30.63 3.44
C TYR A 90 -3.38 31.64 4.45
N SER A 91 -4.70 31.85 4.46
CA SER A 91 -5.34 32.85 5.31
C SER A 91 -5.03 32.63 6.79
N GLY A 92 -4.43 33.63 7.43
CA GLY A 92 -4.10 33.60 8.85
C GLY A 92 -2.91 32.70 9.23
N ALA A 93 -2.14 32.20 8.26
CA ALA A 93 -0.94 31.41 8.49
C ALA A 93 0.32 32.14 7.96
N ASP A 94 1.47 31.86 8.55
CA ASP A 94 2.76 32.29 8.00
C ASP A 94 3.04 31.58 6.66
N PRO A 95 3.80 32.19 5.73
CA PRO A 95 4.18 31.55 4.48
C PRO A 95 4.94 30.24 4.72
N GLN A 96 4.53 29.18 4.02
CA GLN A 96 5.12 27.86 4.12
C GLN A 96 5.94 27.56 2.88
N VAL A 97 7.19 27.11 3.07
CA VAL A 97 8.06 26.67 1.97
C VAL A 97 8.03 25.15 1.90
N SER A 98 7.71 24.60 0.73
CA SER A 98 7.75 23.17 0.45
C SER A 98 8.23 22.90 -0.96
N ASP A 99 8.60 21.64 -1.26
CA ASP A 99 8.87 21.25 -2.63
C ASP A 99 7.58 20.97 -3.43
N ASP A 100 7.69 20.88 -4.75
CA ASP A 100 6.58 20.61 -5.66
C ASP A 100 6.52 19.14 -6.05
N ALA A 101 5.50 18.42 -5.56
CA ALA A 101 5.24 17.02 -5.90
C ALA A 101 5.23 16.75 -7.43
N TYR A 102 4.78 17.72 -8.23
CA TYR A 102 4.59 17.53 -9.67
C TYR A 102 5.84 17.75 -10.52
N ARG A 103 6.99 18.06 -9.90
CA ARG A 103 8.28 18.16 -10.61
C ARG A 103 9.01 16.82 -10.72
N TYR A 104 8.57 15.80 -9.98
CA TYR A 104 9.25 14.50 -9.88
C TYR A 104 8.86 13.55 -11.01
N LEU A 105 9.85 12.83 -11.52
CA LEU A 105 9.67 11.75 -12.49
C LEU A 105 8.98 10.54 -11.84
N PRO A 106 8.39 9.63 -12.63
CA PRO A 106 7.86 8.35 -12.14
C PRO A 106 8.81 7.62 -11.20
N THR A 107 8.28 7.13 -10.08
CA THR A 107 9.04 6.32 -9.11
C THR A 107 9.00 4.82 -9.42
N LEU A 108 8.23 4.41 -10.43
CA LEU A 108 8.12 3.04 -10.94
C LEU A 108 8.73 2.95 -12.35
N GLY A 109 9.48 1.88 -12.61
CA GLY A 109 10.08 1.61 -13.91
C GLY A 109 9.15 0.85 -14.87
N GLU A 110 9.52 0.81 -16.16
CA GLU A 110 8.76 0.07 -17.18
C GLU A 110 8.74 -1.45 -16.92
N MET A 111 9.81 -2.00 -16.33
CA MET A 111 9.90 -3.43 -16.00
C MET A 111 8.90 -3.80 -14.90
N ASP A 112 8.81 -2.99 -13.85
CA ASP A 112 7.90 -3.24 -12.74
C ASP A 112 6.45 -3.24 -13.23
N LEU A 113 6.08 -2.23 -14.03
CA LEU A 113 4.76 -2.14 -14.65
C LEU A 113 4.47 -3.34 -15.58
N HIS A 114 5.47 -3.84 -16.30
CA HIS A 114 5.32 -5.05 -17.11
C HIS A 114 5.04 -6.29 -16.26
N LEU A 115 5.82 -6.51 -15.19
CA LEU A 115 5.65 -7.65 -14.29
C LEU A 115 4.32 -7.60 -13.53
N ILE A 116 3.87 -6.41 -13.12
CA ILE A 116 2.54 -6.19 -12.52
C ILE A 116 1.44 -6.64 -13.49
N ASN A 117 1.49 -6.20 -14.75
CA ASN A 117 0.49 -6.56 -15.76
C ASN A 117 0.49 -8.04 -16.12
N GLU A 118 1.64 -8.72 -16.01
CA GLU A 118 1.71 -10.17 -16.18
C GLU A 118 1.31 -10.95 -14.92
N GLY A 119 1.18 -10.27 -13.78
CA GLY A 119 0.90 -10.87 -12.48
C GLY A 119 2.03 -11.80 -12.04
N ARG A 120 3.28 -11.34 -12.18
CA ARG A 120 4.51 -12.10 -11.86
C ARG A 120 5.58 -11.26 -11.16
N HIS A 121 5.17 -10.20 -10.47
CA HIS A 121 6.10 -9.38 -9.70
C HIS A 121 6.21 -9.95 -8.29
N GLU A 122 7.28 -10.71 -8.02
CA GLU A 122 7.50 -11.42 -6.76
C GLU A 122 7.70 -10.43 -5.60
N GLU A 123 8.46 -9.35 -5.80
CA GLU A 123 8.70 -8.28 -4.81
C GLU A 123 7.70 -7.12 -4.95
N LEU A 124 6.41 -7.41 -5.17
CA LEU A 124 5.40 -6.37 -5.47
C LEU A 124 5.36 -5.25 -4.42
N TRP A 125 5.65 -5.59 -3.16
CA TRP A 125 5.68 -4.66 -2.05
C TRP A 125 6.77 -3.60 -2.18
N GLU A 126 7.85 -3.80 -2.94
CA GLU A 126 8.88 -2.77 -3.11
C GLU A 126 8.46 -1.63 -4.02
N VAL A 127 7.41 -1.86 -4.81
CA VAL A 127 7.00 -0.98 -5.91
C VAL A 127 5.65 -0.33 -5.63
N LEU A 128 4.67 -1.10 -5.16
CA LEU A 128 3.38 -0.59 -4.72
C LEU A 128 3.39 -0.24 -3.23
N GLY A 129 2.45 0.60 -2.81
CA GLY A 129 2.33 1.08 -1.44
C GLY A 129 2.99 2.43 -1.23
N ALA A 130 3.43 2.68 0.01
CA ALA A 130 4.05 3.93 0.43
C ALA A 130 5.52 3.71 0.82
N HIS A 131 6.44 4.31 0.07
CA HIS A 131 7.89 4.14 0.23
C HIS A 131 8.57 5.48 0.47
N VAL A 132 9.32 5.58 1.58
CA VAL A 132 10.15 6.75 1.85
C VAL A 132 11.32 6.77 0.85
N ARG A 133 11.56 7.92 0.23
CA ARG A 133 12.62 8.13 -0.77
C ARG A 133 13.35 9.43 -0.52
N ASP A 134 14.66 9.40 -0.77
CA ASP A 134 15.55 10.55 -0.69
C ASP A 134 16.00 11.00 -2.08
N TYR A 135 15.96 12.30 -2.34
CA TYR A 135 16.42 12.94 -3.56
C TYR A 135 17.41 14.05 -3.25
N THR A 136 18.59 14.00 -3.86
CA THR A 136 19.56 15.10 -3.79
C THR A 136 19.08 16.26 -4.66
N SER A 137 19.09 17.47 -4.10
CA SER A 137 18.63 18.68 -4.78
C SER A 137 19.57 19.85 -4.50
N SER A 138 19.73 20.73 -5.50
CA SER A 138 20.59 21.92 -5.42
C SER A 138 20.06 22.98 -4.45
N THR A 139 18.77 22.89 -4.11
CA THR A 139 18.08 23.73 -3.13
C THR A 139 17.90 23.05 -1.76
N GLY A 140 18.60 21.93 -1.54
CA GLY A 140 18.58 21.13 -0.31
C GLY A 140 17.98 19.75 -0.57
N ASP A 141 18.55 18.71 0.06
CA ASP A 141 18.05 17.34 -0.08
C ASP A 141 16.59 17.24 0.35
N VAL A 142 15.83 16.38 -0.34
CA VAL A 142 14.41 16.19 -0.10
C VAL A 142 14.13 14.73 0.23
N THR A 143 13.57 14.52 1.41
CA THR A 143 12.97 13.24 1.80
C THR A 143 11.46 13.36 1.61
N GLY A 144 10.83 12.35 1.03
CA GLY A 144 9.38 12.29 0.88
C GLY A 144 8.91 10.85 0.71
N THR A 145 7.64 10.67 0.39
CA THR A 145 7.06 9.34 0.19
C THR A 145 6.50 9.21 -1.21
N SER A 146 6.89 8.15 -1.94
CA SER A 146 6.20 7.73 -3.14
C SER A 146 5.01 6.85 -2.77
N PHE A 147 3.85 7.18 -3.30
CA PHE A 147 2.62 6.41 -3.16
C PHE A 147 2.27 5.78 -4.49
N ALA A 148 1.99 4.47 -4.51
CA ALA A 148 1.56 3.77 -5.71
C ALA A 148 0.44 2.76 -5.41
N VAL A 149 -0.66 2.82 -6.16
CA VAL A 149 -1.85 2.00 -5.93
C VAL A 149 -2.46 1.50 -7.22
N TRP A 150 -2.85 0.23 -7.26
CA TRP A 150 -3.54 -0.37 -8.40
C TRP A 150 -5.05 -0.11 -8.31
N ALA A 151 -5.57 0.65 -9.27
CA ALA A 151 -6.98 1.00 -9.41
C ALA A 151 -7.32 1.24 -10.90
N PRO A 152 -7.33 0.17 -11.72
CA PRO A 152 -7.34 0.27 -13.18
C PRO A 152 -8.59 0.93 -13.76
N HIS A 153 -9.71 0.86 -13.07
CA HIS A 153 -10.96 1.46 -13.53
C HIS A 153 -11.23 2.82 -12.88
N ALA A 154 -10.41 3.27 -11.93
CA ALA A 154 -10.60 4.59 -11.33
C ALA A 154 -10.56 5.70 -12.40
N VAL A 155 -11.46 6.67 -12.27
CA VAL A 155 -11.46 7.90 -13.07
C VAL A 155 -10.38 8.86 -12.55
N GLY A 156 -10.07 8.78 -11.26
CA GLY A 156 -9.03 9.59 -10.63
C GLY A 156 -8.69 9.10 -9.23
N VAL A 157 -7.44 9.31 -8.83
CA VAL A 157 -6.95 8.95 -7.49
C VAL A 157 -6.23 10.16 -6.88
N ARG A 158 -6.42 10.36 -5.59
CA ARG A 158 -5.67 11.34 -4.78
C ARG A 158 -5.13 10.67 -3.53
N VAL A 159 -4.04 11.20 -2.99
CA VAL A 159 -3.60 10.84 -1.64
C VAL A 159 -3.99 11.93 -0.65
N LYS A 160 -4.48 11.54 0.53
CA LYS A 160 -4.73 12.43 1.64
C LYS A 160 -4.16 11.87 2.93
N GLY A 161 -3.81 12.74 3.86
CA GLY A 161 -3.22 12.36 5.13
C GLY A 161 -2.98 13.56 6.03
N ASP A 162 -2.20 13.36 7.08
CA ASP A 162 -1.87 14.41 8.04
C ASP A 162 -1.19 15.62 7.34
N PHE A 163 -0.37 15.36 6.33
CA PHE A 163 0.43 16.33 5.58
C PHE A 163 -0.39 17.29 4.70
N ASN A 164 -1.66 17.00 4.43
CA ASN A 164 -2.56 17.88 3.68
C ASN A 164 -3.90 18.09 4.39
N HIS A 165 -3.90 17.97 5.73
CA HIS A 165 -5.09 18.16 6.56
C HIS A 165 -6.28 17.31 6.13
N TRP A 166 -6.01 16.11 5.60
CA TRP A 166 -7.00 15.18 5.07
C TRP A 166 -7.81 15.72 3.87
N ASP A 167 -7.27 16.69 3.14
CA ASP A 167 -7.81 17.21 1.88
C ASP A 167 -6.91 16.81 0.69
N GLY A 168 -7.33 15.79 -0.06
CA GLY A 168 -6.56 15.28 -1.19
C GLY A 168 -6.58 16.15 -2.45
N ARG A 169 -7.27 17.31 -2.47
CA ARG A 169 -7.41 18.12 -3.69
C ARG A 169 -6.08 18.60 -4.27
N GLU A 170 -5.07 18.83 -3.43
CA GLU A 170 -3.73 19.26 -3.87
C GLU A 170 -2.81 18.12 -4.32
N HIS A 171 -3.21 16.86 -4.09
CA HIS A 171 -2.41 15.68 -4.40
C HIS A 171 -3.14 14.65 -5.31
N PRO A 172 -3.71 15.04 -6.48
CA PRO A 172 -4.08 14.06 -7.51
C PRO A 172 -2.85 13.30 -8.04
N MET A 173 -3.02 12.00 -8.24
CA MET A 173 -2.00 11.05 -8.71
C MET A 173 -2.04 10.92 -10.24
N ARG A 174 -0.93 10.50 -10.86
CA ARG A 174 -0.89 10.16 -12.30
C ARG A 174 -1.12 8.68 -12.53
N GLN A 175 -1.77 8.32 -13.63
CA GLN A 175 -1.90 6.96 -14.10
C GLN A 175 -0.64 6.56 -14.89
N MET A 176 -0.11 5.38 -14.57
CA MET A 176 1.11 4.82 -15.13
C MET A 176 0.80 4.01 -16.39
N GLY A 177 0.59 4.72 -17.51
CA GLY A 177 0.28 4.12 -18.80
C GLY A 177 -1.02 3.31 -18.75
N VAL A 178 -0.99 2.07 -19.26
CA VAL A 178 -2.16 1.18 -19.30
C VAL A 178 -2.20 0.17 -18.14
N SER A 179 -1.26 0.26 -17.19
CA SER A 179 -1.14 -0.71 -16.08
C SER A 179 -2.27 -0.63 -15.05
N GLY A 180 -2.97 0.50 -15.01
CA GLY A 180 -3.94 0.79 -13.95
C GLY A 180 -3.32 1.15 -12.61
N VAL A 181 -1.99 1.27 -12.53
CA VAL A 181 -1.30 1.80 -11.35
C VAL A 181 -1.37 3.32 -11.37
N TRP A 182 -1.66 3.92 -10.22
CA TRP A 182 -1.62 5.36 -9.97
C TRP A 182 -0.45 5.66 -9.07
N GLU A 183 0.31 6.72 -9.35
CA GLU A 183 1.49 7.09 -8.55
C GLU A 183 1.61 8.60 -8.31
N LEU A 184 2.20 8.95 -7.17
CA LEU A 184 2.64 10.29 -6.81
C LEU A 184 3.74 10.25 -5.76
N PHE A 185 4.82 11.01 -5.97
CA PHE A 185 5.77 11.35 -4.92
C PHE A 185 5.33 12.64 -4.21
N VAL A 186 5.22 12.58 -2.88
CA VAL A 186 4.90 13.75 -2.04
C VAL A 186 6.11 14.09 -1.16
N PRO A 187 6.72 15.28 -1.34
CA PRO A 187 7.85 15.71 -0.53
C PRO A 187 7.43 15.97 0.93
N ASP A 188 8.41 15.92 1.83
CA ASP A 188 8.25 16.22 3.27
C ASP A 188 7.29 15.28 4.02
N VAL A 189 6.94 14.14 3.41
CA VAL A 189 6.20 13.05 4.04
C VAL A 189 7.17 11.94 4.44
N GLY A 190 7.17 11.57 5.72
CA GLY A 190 8.05 10.55 6.27
C GLY A 190 7.31 9.43 7.00
N SER A 191 8.08 8.46 7.50
CA SER A 191 7.59 7.38 8.36
C SER A 191 6.76 7.92 9.55
N GLY A 192 5.66 7.25 9.88
CA GLY A 192 4.68 7.66 10.88
C GLY A 192 3.51 8.50 10.34
N SER A 193 3.60 9.03 9.12
CA SER A 193 2.52 9.82 8.52
C SER A 193 1.31 8.93 8.21
N ARG A 194 0.12 9.34 8.64
CA ARG A 194 -1.14 8.65 8.30
C ARG A 194 -1.66 9.11 6.95
N TYR A 195 -2.19 8.17 6.17
CA TYR A 195 -2.76 8.48 4.87
C TYR A 195 -3.86 7.49 4.45
N LYS A 196 -4.60 7.90 3.42
CA LYS A 196 -5.57 7.11 2.65
C LYS A 196 -5.54 7.53 1.19
N PHE A 197 -5.99 6.64 0.32
CA PHE A 197 -6.34 6.99 -1.05
C PHE A 197 -7.78 7.47 -1.12
N LEU A 198 -8.02 8.57 -1.84
CA LEU A 198 -9.34 8.94 -2.35
C LEU A 198 -9.44 8.42 -3.77
N ILE A 199 -10.38 7.51 -4.03
CA ILE A 199 -10.57 6.90 -5.34
C ILE A 199 -11.92 7.33 -5.89
N LEU A 200 -11.91 7.98 -7.06
CA LEU A 200 -13.09 8.25 -7.85
C LEU A 200 -13.34 7.04 -8.76
N GLY A 201 -14.32 6.22 -8.40
CA GLY A 201 -14.64 5.02 -9.18
C GLY A 201 -15.31 5.33 -10.52
N VAL A 202 -15.43 4.32 -11.37
CA VAL A 202 -16.19 4.40 -12.65
C VAL A 202 -17.66 4.79 -12.48
N ASP A 203 -18.18 4.64 -11.26
CA ASP A 203 -19.53 5.00 -10.87
C ASP A 203 -19.65 6.44 -10.35
N ASP A 204 -18.64 7.27 -10.61
CA ASP A 204 -18.54 8.68 -10.27
C ASP A 204 -18.65 8.98 -8.76
N GLN A 205 -18.33 8.00 -7.91
CA GLN A 205 -18.31 8.16 -6.46
C GLN A 205 -16.89 8.18 -5.91
N TRP A 206 -16.60 9.18 -5.07
CA TRP A 206 -15.39 9.24 -4.28
C TRP A 206 -15.48 8.31 -3.07
N ARG A 207 -14.42 7.52 -2.85
CA ARG A 207 -14.30 6.60 -1.72
C ARG A 207 -12.96 6.79 -1.04
N GLU A 208 -12.94 6.63 0.27
CA GLU A 208 -11.70 6.60 1.04
C GLU A 208 -11.28 5.16 1.24
N LYS A 209 -10.05 4.85 0.86
CA LYS A 209 -9.48 3.52 0.93
C LYS A 209 -8.19 3.51 1.73
N ALA A 210 -8.07 2.55 2.65
CA ALA A 210 -6.77 2.15 3.16
C ALA A 210 -5.94 1.57 2.00
N ASP A 211 -4.63 1.70 2.09
CA ASP A 211 -3.69 1.15 1.12
C ASP A 211 -3.73 -0.40 1.19
N PRO A 212 -4.03 -1.11 0.09
CA PRO A 212 -3.90 -2.57 0.01
C PRO A 212 -2.50 -3.07 0.38
N MET A 213 -1.48 -2.27 0.12
CA MET A 213 -0.05 -2.52 0.34
C MET A 213 0.48 -1.78 1.58
N ALA A 214 -0.38 -1.41 2.53
CA ALA A 214 0.06 -0.77 3.77
C ALA A 214 1.03 -1.67 4.55
N PHE A 215 2.18 -1.13 4.97
CA PHE A 215 3.11 -1.83 5.87
C PHE A 215 2.80 -1.61 7.34
N HIS A 216 2.08 -0.53 7.65
CA HIS A 216 1.58 -0.25 8.99
C HIS A 216 0.21 0.45 8.90
N SER A 217 -0.52 0.43 10.02
CA SER A 217 -1.88 0.94 10.10
C SER A 217 -2.18 1.49 11.48
N GLU A 218 -3.19 2.36 11.56
CA GLU A 218 -3.69 2.81 12.86
C GLU A 218 -4.36 1.67 13.64
N ILE A 219 -4.34 1.78 14.97
CA ILE A 219 -5.02 0.84 15.86
C ILE A 219 -6.54 0.89 15.61
N PRO A 220 -7.21 -0.25 15.34
CA PRO A 220 -8.66 -0.29 15.17
C PRO A 220 -9.40 0.35 16.37
N PRO A 221 -10.51 1.08 16.15
CA PRO A 221 -11.32 1.11 14.93
C PRO A 221 -10.89 2.16 13.89
N LEU A 222 -9.71 2.78 14.06
CA LEU A 222 -9.16 3.68 13.04
C LEU A 222 -8.68 2.86 11.83
N THR A 223 -8.69 3.49 10.65
CA THR A 223 -8.60 2.77 9.36
C THR A 223 -7.59 3.37 8.40
N SER A 224 -6.76 4.30 8.84
CA SER A 224 -5.73 4.89 7.98
C SER A 224 -4.52 3.98 7.90
N SER A 225 -3.92 3.94 6.73
CA SER A 225 -2.58 3.39 6.55
C SER A 225 -1.56 4.35 7.14
N VAL A 226 -0.41 3.83 7.55
CA VAL A 226 0.70 4.60 8.10
C VAL A 226 1.94 4.32 7.28
N VAL A 227 2.61 5.37 6.80
CA VAL A 227 3.90 5.25 6.12
C VAL A 227 4.88 4.62 7.12
N PHE A 228 5.57 3.57 6.74
CA PHE A 228 6.51 2.88 7.62
C PHE A 228 7.80 2.56 6.88
N ASP A 229 8.90 3.13 7.39
CA ASP A 229 10.27 2.85 6.96
C ASP A 229 10.98 2.08 8.08
N SER A 230 11.26 0.80 7.86
CA SER A 230 11.90 -0.06 8.85
C SER A 230 13.39 0.25 8.95
N ARG A 231 13.93 0.16 10.17
CA ARG A 231 15.38 0.18 10.42
C ARG A 231 15.84 -1.03 11.22
N TYR A 232 15.02 -2.07 11.24
CA TYR A 232 15.30 -3.29 11.98
C TYR A 232 16.53 -3.99 11.40
N ALA A 233 17.43 -4.42 12.27
CA ALA A 233 18.60 -5.20 11.92
C ALA A 233 18.46 -6.59 12.57
N TRP A 234 18.25 -7.60 11.73
CA TRP A 234 18.11 -8.98 12.16
C TRP A 234 19.38 -9.54 12.79
N SER A 235 19.24 -10.50 13.69
CA SER A 235 20.33 -11.22 14.36
C SER A 235 20.15 -12.74 14.29
N ASP A 236 19.50 -13.24 13.23
CA ASP A 236 19.12 -14.64 13.04
C ASP A 236 19.80 -15.34 11.85
N ASP A 237 20.92 -14.80 11.34
CA ASP A 237 21.66 -15.34 10.19
C ASP A 237 21.99 -16.84 10.34
N GLU A 238 22.35 -17.28 11.55
CA GLU A 238 22.65 -18.69 11.85
C GLU A 238 21.40 -19.58 11.66
N TRP A 239 20.23 -19.12 12.11
CA TRP A 239 18.95 -19.80 11.93
C TRP A 239 18.58 -19.90 10.45
N MET A 240 18.63 -18.76 9.74
CA MET A 240 18.26 -18.70 8.33
C MET A 240 19.15 -19.58 7.45
N THR A 241 20.45 -19.63 7.76
CA THR A 241 21.41 -20.54 7.09
C THR A 241 21.07 -22.00 7.38
N SER A 242 20.84 -22.35 8.66
CA SER A 242 20.49 -23.71 9.08
C SER A 242 19.19 -24.19 8.45
N ARG A 243 18.17 -23.33 8.36
CA ARG A 243 16.89 -23.61 7.71
C ARG A 243 17.06 -23.96 6.23
N ALA A 244 17.89 -23.21 5.51
CA ALA A 244 18.12 -23.40 4.08
C ALA A 244 18.96 -24.67 3.77
N GLU A 245 19.96 -24.97 4.60
CA GLU A 245 20.90 -26.08 4.36
C GLU A 245 20.52 -27.39 5.07
N GLY A 246 19.58 -27.33 6.01
CA GLY A 246 19.17 -28.46 6.85
C GLY A 246 18.46 -29.59 6.09
N PRO A 247 18.12 -30.69 6.79
CA PRO A 247 17.47 -31.86 6.18
C PRO A 247 16.05 -31.60 5.66
N GLY A 248 15.52 -30.38 5.82
CA GLY A 248 14.19 -29.96 5.44
C GLY A 248 13.13 -30.27 6.51
N ALA A 249 12.00 -29.57 6.44
CA ALA A 249 10.92 -29.67 7.42
C ALA A 249 10.35 -31.10 7.56
N HIS A 250 10.22 -31.85 6.46
CA HIS A 250 9.66 -33.21 6.46
C HIS A 250 10.55 -34.27 7.13
N ALA A 251 11.84 -33.99 7.28
CA ALA A 251 12.80 -34.91 7.91
C ALA A 251 13.22 -34.46 9.31
N SER A 252 12.68 -33.33 9.79
CA SER A 252 12.99 -32.71 11.08
C SER A 252 11.85 -32.95 12.08
N PRO A 253 12.13 -32.98 13.40
CA PRO A 253 11.06 -33.02 14.39
C PRO A 253 10.22 -31.74 14.31
N MET A 254 8.90 -31.90 14.36
CA MET A 254 7.95 -30.79 14.35
C MET A 254 6.89 -31.00 15.43
N SER A 255 7.04 -30.25 16.52
CA SER A 255 6.05 -30.06 17.57
C SER A 255 5.75 -28.57 17.67
N VAL A 256 4.48 -28.22 17.44
CA VAL A 256 4.02 -26.85 17.23
C VAL A 256 3.15 -26.40 18.41
N TYR A 257 3.43 -25.21 18.93
CA TYR A 257 2.57 -24.52 19.89
C TYR A 257 1.74 -23.45 19.18
N GLU A 258 0.47 -23.76 18.89
CA GLU A 258 -0.48 -22.82 18.30
C GLU A 258 -0.93 -21.78 19.33
N LEU A 259 -0.96 -20.49 18.96
CA LEU A 259 -1.44 -19.43 19.82
C LEU A 259 -2.04 -18.23 19.09
N HIS A 260 -2.98 -17.58 19.78
CA HIS A 260 -3.44 -16.23 19.47
C HIS A 260 -2.70 -15.22 20.33
N LEU A 261 -1.82 -14.43 19.72
CA LEU A 261 -0.90 -13.53 20.43
C LEU A 261 -1.63 -12.58 21.41
N ASN A 262 -2.72 -11.95 20.95
CA ASN A 262 -3.48 -10.94 21.70
C ASN A 262 -4.28 -11.52 22.89
N SER A 263 -4.41 -12.85 23.01
CA SER A 263 -5.06 -13.50 24.15
C SER A 263 -4.16 -14.44 24.95
N TRP A 264 -2.91 -14.65 24.54
CA TRP A 264 -1.99 -15.54 25.24
C TRP A 264 -1.72 -15.05 26.67
N ARG A 265 -1.42 -13.74 26.82
CA ARG A 265 -1.20 -13.11 28.11
C ARG A 265 -1.60 -11.65 28.11
N ARG A 266 -1.94 -11.15 29.30
CA ARG A 266 -2.33 -9.76 29.55
C ARG A 266 -1.55 -9.22 30.73
N HIS A 267 -1.29 -7.92 30.69
CA HIS A 267 -0.77 -7.18 31.83
C HIS A 267 -1.77 -7.21 32.98
N HIS A 268 -1.33 -6.97 34.22
CA HIS A 268 -2.20 -6.92 35.39
C HIS A 268 -3.35 -5.88 35.25
N GLY A 269 -3.18 -4.88 34.37
CA GLY A 269 -4.21 -3.88 34.02
C GLY A 269 -5.27 -4.36 33.01
N GLY A 270 -5.08 -5.54 32.40
CA GLY A 270 -5.97 -6.09 31.38
C GLY A 270 -5.54 -5.81 29.94
N ASP A 271 -4.57 -4.92 29.72
CA ASP A 271 -4.03 -4.63 28.40
C ASP A 271 -3.31 -5.87 27.81
N PRO A 272 -3.47 -6.13 26.50
CA PRO A 272 -2.70 -7.17 25.84
C PRO A 272 -1.20 -6.93 25.91
N PHE A 273 -0.43 -8.00 25.79
CA PHE A 273 1.01 -7.90 25.60
C PHE A 273 1.33 -7.32 24.22
N SER A 274 2.35 -6.48 24.15
CA SER A 274 2.96 -6.06 22.89
C SER A 274 3.82 -7.17 22.29
N TYR A 275 4.25 -7.03 21.03
CA TYR A 275 5.22 -7.96 20.45
C TYR A 275 6.53 -8.02 21.24
N VAL A 276 6.97 -6.90 21.81
CA VAL A 276 8.18 -6.82 22.65
C VAL A 276 7.97 -7.56 23.98
N ASP A 277 6.83 -7.38 24.63
CA ASP A 277 6.50 -8.12 25.87
C ASP A 277 6.48 -9.64 25.62
N LEU A 278 5.95 -10.07 24.47
CA LEU A 278 5.95 -11.47 24.06
C LEU A 278 7.36 -11.99 23.79
N ALA A 279 8.23 -11.18 23.19
CA ALA A 279 9.60 -11.59 22.90
C ALA A 279 10.38 -11.94 24.19
N ASP A 280 10.01 -11.35 25.32
CA ASP A 280 10.62 -11.64 26.62
C ASP A 280 9.96 -12.82 27.35
N GLU A 281 8.64 -13.01 27.28
CA GLU A 281 7.96 -14.06 28.06
C GLU A 281 7.58 -15.32 27.25
N LEU A 282 7.18 -15.17 25.99
CA LEU A 282 6.73 -16.30 25.17
C LEU A 282 7.91 -17.20 24.78
N VAL A 283 9.03 -16.58 24.38
CA VAL A 283 10.22 -17.30 23.87
C VAL A 283 10.74 -18.30 24.92
N ASP A 284 10.97 -17.83 26.15
CA ASP A 284 11.44 -18.69 27.25
C ASP A 284 10.43 -19.79 27.57
N TYR A 285 9.13 -19.46 27.59
CA TYR A 285 8.08 -20.43 27.87
C TYR A 285 8.03 -21.56 26.83
N VAL A 286 8.05 -21.22 25.54
CA VAL A 286 7.99 -22.20 24.44
C VAL A 286 9.24 -23.10 24.46
N LYS A 287 10.41 -22.49 24.71
CA LYS A 287 11.69 -23.20 24.84
C LYS A 287 11.69 -24.19 26.01
N ASP A 288 11.27 -23.75 27.20
CA ASP A 288 11.21 -24.60 28.40
C ASP A 288 10.24 -25.78 28.24
N MET A 289 9.15 -25.57 27.49
CA MET A 289 8.18 -26.62 27.18
C MET A 289 8.68 -27.61 26.10
N GLY A 290 9.76 -27.29 25.38
CA GLY A 290 10.39 -28.17 24.40
C GLY A 290 9.68 -28.23 23.05
N PHE A 291 8.91 -27.20 22.68
CA PHE A 291 8.37 -27.10 21.33
C PHE A 291 9.46 -26.68 20.33
N THR A 292 9.28 -27.07 19.08
CA THR A 292 10.21 -26.74 17.98
C THR A 292 9.74 -25.52 17.18
N HIS A 293 8.43 -25.26 17.19
CA HIS A 293 7.82 -24.20 16.41
C HIS A 293 6.67 -23.56 17.20
N VAL A 294 6.37 -22.30 16.89
CA VAL A 294 5.08 -21.67 17.19
C VAL A 294 4.27 -21.55 15.91
N GLU A 295 2.95 -21.68 16.02
CA GLU A 295 2.01 -21.31 14.95
C GLU A 295 1.18 -20.13 15.43
N LEU A 296 1.37 -18.99 14.78
CA LEU A 296 0.69 -17.75 15.12
C LEU A 296 -0.61 -17.69 14.32
N MET A 297 -1.74 -17.61 15.02
CA MET A 297 -3.00 -17.18 14.40
C MET A 297 -2.80 -15.83 13.67
N PRO A 298 -3.64 -15.46 12.67
CA PRO A 298 -3.27 -14.43 11.70
C PRO A 298 -2.81 -13.12 12.34
N VAL A 299 -1.57 -12.73 12.00
CA VAL A 299 -0.91 -11.53 12.52
C VAL A 299 -1.20 -10.29 11.68
N MET A 300 -1.88 -10.46 10.54
CA MET A 300 -2.24 -9.38 9.63
C MET A 300 -3.28 -8.44 10.25
N GLN A 301 -3.24 -7.17 9.86
CA GLN A 301 -4.19 -6.17 10.35
C GLN A 301 -5.64 -6.53 9.97
N HIS A 302 -6.46 -6.60 11.01
CA HIS A 302 -7.89 -6.89 10.94
C HIS A 302 -8.67 -5.95 11.88
N PRO A 303 -9.89 -5.52 11.52
CA PRO A 303 -10.60 -4.49 12.27
C PRO A 303 -11.29 -5.01 13.53
N PHE A 304 -11.70 -6.29 13.52
CA PHE A 304 -12.51 -6.88 14.58
C PHE A 304 -11.76 -8.02 15.27
N GLY A 305 -11.33 -7.81 16.53
CA GLY A 305 -10.58 -8.83 17.28
C GLY A 305 -11.37 -10.14 17.51
N GLY A 306 -12.69 -10.14 17.40
CA GLY A 306 -13.51 -11.35 17.50
C GLY A 306 -13.45 -12.26 16.28
N SER A 307 -12.83 -11.83 15.17
CA SER A 307 -12.51 -12.71 14.03
C SER A 307 -11.25 -13.55 14.26
N TRP A 308 -10.52 -13.29 15.36
CA TRP A 308 -9.23 -13.89 15.68
C TRP A 308 -8.16 -13.74 14.58
N GLY A 309 -8.34 -12.75 13.69
CA GLY A 309 -7.43 -12.49 12.58
C GLY A 309 -7.94 -12.91 11.21
N TYR A 310 -8.95 -13.77 11.12
CA TYR A 310 -9.37 -14.34 9.83
C TYR A 310 -10.20 -13.39 8.94
N HIS A 311 -10.59 -12.22 9.42
CA HIS A 311 -11.21 -11.17 8.59
C HIS A 311 -10.20 -10.04 8.34
N VAL A 312 -9.23 -10.32 7.46
CA VAL A 312 -8.10 -9.41 7.16
C VAL A 312 -8.56 -8.24 6.29
N THR A 313 -7.95 -7.06 6.54
CA THR A 313 -8.17 -5.83 5.76
C THR A 313 -6.88 -5.23 5.19
N SER A 314 -5.74 -5.42 5.84
CA SER A 314 -4.44 -5.00 5.31
C SER A 314 -3.46 -6.17 5.40
N TYR A 315 -3.21 -6.79 4.25
CA TYR A 315 -2.48 -8.05 4.14
C TYR A 315 -0.98 -7.90 4.37
N PHE A 316 -0.43 -6.70 4.11
CA PHE A 316 0.99 -6.37 4.26
C PHE A 316 1.32 -5.65 5.57
N ALA A 317 0.34 -5.44 6.46
CA ALA A 317 0.52 -4.80 7.75
C ALA A 317 0.30 -5.78 8.90
N VAL A 318 1.09 -5.64 9.95
CA VAL A 318 0.89 -6.36 11.23
C VAL A 318 -0.28 -5.77 12.01
N ASP A 319 -0.83 -6.56 12.94
CA ASP A 319 -1.84 -6.12 13.90
C ASP A 319 -1.29 -5.02 14.82
N SER A 320 -1.61 -3.79 14.46
CA SER A 320 -1.20 -2.56 15.15
C SER A 320 -1.56 -2.50 16.65
N ARG A 321 -2.52 -3.31 17.12
CA ARG A 321 -2.85 -3.40 18.57
C ARG A 321 -1.67 -3.83 19.43
N MET A 322 -0.71 -4.53 18.84
CA MET A 322 0.41 -5.15 19.55
C MET A 322 1.73 -4.41 19.38
N GLY A 323 1.77 -3.37 18.54
CA GLY A 323 2.95 -2.58 18.26
C GLY A 323 3.10 -2.29 16.77
N ASP A 324 4.32 -1.92 16.38
CA ASP A 324 4.70 -1.67 15.00
C ASP A 324 5.29 -2.94 14.33
N PRO A 325 5.53 -2.91 13.00
CA PRO A 325 6.15 -4.02 12.29
C PRO A 325 7.50 -4.46 12.86
N ASP A 326 8.33 -3.54 13.35
CA ASP A 326 9.64 -3.88 13.91
C ASP A 326 9.52 -4.61 15.25
N GLY A 327 8.42 -4.37 15.99
CA GLY A 327 8.05 -5.19 17.14
C GLY A 327 7.83 -6.66 16.80
N LEU A 328 7.11 -6.96 15.70
CA LEU A 328 6.93 -8.35 15.27
C LEU A 328 8.24 -8.96 14.77
N ARG A 329 9.07 -8.20 14.03
CA ARG A 329 10.42 -8.64 13.64
C ARG A 329 11.24 -9.02 14.87
N HIS A 330 11.18 -8.20 15.92
CA HIS A 330 11.86 -8.48 17.18
C HIS A 330 11.40 -9.80 17.83
N LEU A 331 10.09 -10.06 17.85
CA LEU A 331 9.56 -11.32 18.38
C LEU A 331 10.08 -12.53 17.59
N ILE A 332 10.04 -12.47 16.25
CA ILE A 332 10.48 -13.56 15.38
C ILE A 332 11.99 -13.80 15.51
N ASP A 333 12.79 -12.72 15.50
CA ASP A 333 14.24 -12.78 15.68
C ASP A 333 14.61 -13.46 17.01
N ARG A 334 13.89 -13.11 18.09
CA ARG A 334 14.09 -13.74 19.41
C ARG A 334 13.69 -15.21 19.44
N LEU A 335 12.66 -15.62 18.70
CA LEU A 335 12.29 -17.03 18.54
C LEU A 335 13.38 -17.80 17.76
N HIS A 336 13.91 -17.22 16.67
CA HIS A 336 14.99 -17.83 15.90
C HIS A 336 16.30 -17.98 16.69
N GLN A 337 16.69 -16.95 17.47
CA GLN A 337 17.82 -17.03 18.40
C GLN A 337 17.63 -18.10 19.49
N ALA A 338 16.38 -18.50 19.75
CA ALA A 338 16.04 -19.58 20.67
C ALA A 338 15.88 -20.95 19.97
N GLU A 339 16.19 -21.04 18.67
CA GLU A 339 16.03 -22.22 17.81
C GLU A 339 14.55 -22.67 17.68
N ILE A 340 13.62 -21.72 17.66
CA ILE A 340 12.17 -21.97 17.51
C ILE A 340 11.70 -21.38 16.18
N GLY A 341 11.10 -22.23 15.34
CA GLY A 341 10.55 -21.77 14.06
C GLY A 341 9.18 -21.10 14.20
N VAL A 342 8.84 -20.23 13.25
CA VAL A 342 7.61 -19.45 13.24
C VAL A 342 6.77 -19.78 12.01
N ILE A 343 5.58 -20.35 12.25
CA ILE A 343 4.55 -20.57 11.24
C ILE A 343 3.49 -19.49 11.40
N LEU A 344 3.04 -18.88 10.30
CA LEU A 344 1.93 -17.93 10.31
C LEU A 344 0.69 -18.53 9.68
N ASP A 345 -0.45 -18.37 10.34
CA ASP A 345 -1.75 -18.52 9.69
C ASP A 345 -1.90 -17.42 8.63
N TRP A 346 -2.04 -17.84 7.38
CA TRP A 346 -2.19 -16.98 6.21
C TRP A 346 -3.58 -17.16 5.60
N VAL A 347 -4.24 -16.05 5.25
CA VAL A 347 -5.69 -16.02 4.96
C VAL A 347 -6.00 -15.58 3.51
N PRO A 348 -5.62 -16.38 2.49
CA PRO A 348 -5.83 -16.03 1.08
C PRO A 348 -7.22 -16.36 0.56
N GLY A 349 -8.05 -17.07 1.33
CA GLY A 349 -9.32 -17.62 0.83
C GLY A 349 -10.45 -16.58 0.72
N HIS A 350 -10.40 -15.55 1.55
CA HIS A 350 -11.44 -14.52 1.64
C HIS A 350 -10.89 -13.26 2.34
N PHE A 351 -11.63 -12.16 2.26
CA PHE A 351 -11.30 -10.90 2.94
C PHE A 351 -12.55 -10.19 3.50
N ALA A 352 -12.31 -9.26 4.43
CA ALA A 352 -13.38 -8.53 5.13
C ALA A 352 -14.21 -7.63 4.18
N THR A 353 -15.47 -7.36 4.55
CA THR A 353 -16.43 -6.60 3.72
C THR A 353 -16.38 -5.09 3.94
N ASP A 354 -15.47 -4.63 4.78
CA ASP A 354 -15.25 -3.23 5.10
C ASP A 354 -15.05 -2.37 3.84
N GLU A 355 -15.96 -1.41 3.62
CA GLU A 355 -15.96 -0.54 2.42
C GLU A 355 -14.70 0.33 2.31
N TRP A 356 -13.99 0.57 3.42
CA TRP A 356 -12.74 1.33 3.43
C TRP A 356 -11.52 0.46 3.06
N ALA A 357 -11.66 -0.85 2.91
CA ALA A 357 -10.60 -1.79 2.53
C ALA A 357 -10.76 -2.24 1.06
N LEU A 358 -10.59 -3.53 0.76
CA LEU A 358 -10.50 -4.05 -0.62
C LEU A 358 -11.84 -4.10 -1.38
N SER A 359 -12.99 -4.14 -0.70
CA SER A 359 -14.30 -4.31 -1.35
C SER A 359 -14.60 -3.20 -2.35
N ARG A 360 -14.96 -3.56 -3.60
CA ARG A 360 -15.27 -2.61 -4.68
C ARG A 360 -14.23 -1.49 -4.85
N PHE A 361 -12.95 -1.84 -4.78
CA PHE A 361 -11.85 -0.90 -4.54
C PHE A 361 -11.86 0.36 -5.43
N ASP A 362 -12.09 0.18 -6.73
CA ASP A 362 -12.14 1.24 -7.75
C ASP A 362 -13.55 1.48 -8.34
N GLY A 363 -14.58 1.08 -7.58
CA GLY A 363 -15.99 1.12 -8.01
C GLY A 363 -16.44 -0.14 -8.75
N THR A 364 -15.52 -1.04 -9.12
CA THR A 364 -15.80 -2.37 -9.68
C THR A 364 -15.45 -3.48 -8.69
N ALA A 365 -15.92 -4.71 -8.94
CA ALA A 365 -15.45 -5.90 -8.25
C ALA A 365 -13.99 -6.17 -8.67
N LEU A 366 -13.03 -5.57 -7.96
CA LEU A 366 -11.63 -5.51 -8.36
C LEU A 366 -10.84 -6.69 -7.80
N TYR A 367 -10.87 -6.85 -6.47
CA TYR A 367 -10.18 -7.93 -5.76
C TYR A 367 -11.09 -9.15 -5.61
N GLU A 368 -12.39 -8.94 -5.41
CA GLU A 368 -13.40 -9.99 -5.35
C GLU A 368 -13.80 -10.50 -6.73
N ASP A 369 -14.16 -11.79 -6.83
CA ASP A 369 -14.69 -12.36 -8.08
C ASP A 369 -16.00 -11.65 -8.48
N PRO A 370 -16.08 -11.10 -9.71
CA PRO A 370 -17.24 -10.33 -10.15
C PRO A 370 -18.52 -11.17 -10.30
N ASN A 371 -18.41 -12.50 -10.34
CA ASN A 371 -19.57 -13.39 -10.28
C ASN A 371 -19.99 -13.60 -8.80
N PRO A 372 -21.17 -13.14 -8.37
CA PRO A 372 -21.61 -13.25 -6.97
C PRO A 372 -21.71 -14.70 -6.45
N GLN A 373 -21.91 -15.68 -7.34
CA GLN A 373 -21.93 -17.09 -6.94
C GLN A 373 -20.54 -17.62 -6.57
N ARG A 374 -19.48 -16.93 -6.98
CA ARG A 374 -18.07 -17.28 -6.73
C ARG A 374 -17.40 -16.34 -5.75
N GLY A 375 -17.70 -15.03 -5.83
CA GLY A 375 -17.08 -13.95 -5.07
C GLY A 375 -17.64 -13.69 -3.67
N TRP A 376 -18.58 -14.51 -3.20
CA TRP A 376 -19.21 -14.35 -1.88
C TRP A 376 -19.25 -15.65 -1.09
N HIS A 377 -18.79 -15.58 0.16
CA HIS A 377 -18.81 -16.69 1.11
C HIS A 377 -20.02 -16.57 2.05
N GLU A 378 -21.10 -17.28 1.76
CA GLU A 378 -22.39 -17.12 2.46
C GLU A 378 -22.30 -17.42 3.96
N GLU A 379 -21.55 -18.46 4.34
CA GLU A 379 -21.42 -18.88 5.75
C GLU A 379 -20.61 -17.88 6.59
N TRP A 380 -19.66 -17.18 5.99
CA TRP A 380 -18.72 -16.30 6.69
C TRP A 380 -19.05 -14.82 6.52
N GLY A 381 -19.91 -14.48 5.55
CA GLY A 381 -20.27 -13.11 5.25
C GLY A 381 -19.09 -12.28 4.73
N SER A 382 -18.28 -12.86 3.85
CA SER A 382 -17.02 -12.28 3.35
C SER A 382 -16.88 -12.39 1.84
N HIS A 383 -16.02 -11.55 1.25
CA HIS A 383 -15.69 -11.62 -0.17
C HIS A 383 -14.63 -12.69 -0.45
N ILE A 384 -14.72 -13.35 -1.60
CA ILE A 384 -13.72 -14.31 -2.10
C ILE A 384 -12.92 -13.64 -3.22
N PHE A 385 -11.60 -13.77 -3.18
CA PHE A 385 -10.70 -13.21 -4.19
C PHE A 385 -10.95 -13.78 -5.59
N ASP A 386 -10.77 -12.95 -6.62
CA ASP A 386 -10.71 -13.38 -8.01
C ASP A 386 -9.33 -14.00 -8.32
N PHE A 387 -9.16 -15.29 -7.99
CA PHE A 387 -7.92 -16.02 -8.29
C PHE A 387 -7.59 -16.11 -9.79
N GLY A 388 -8.57 -15.86 -10.66
CA GLY A 388 -8.38 -15.85 -12.11
C GLY A 388 -7.73 -14.57 -12.62
N ARG A 389 -7.83 -13.47 -11.86
CA ARG A 389 -7.24 -12.19 -12.20
C ARG A 389 -5.76 -12.16 -11.84
N LYS A 390 -4.92 -11.84 -12.84
CA LYS A 390 -3.45 -11.90 -12.72
C LYS A 390 -2.92 -11.04 -11.57
N GLU A 391 -3.38 -9.81 -11.47
CA GLU A 391 -2.90 -8.84 -10.48
C GLU A 391 -3.38 -9.21 -9.06
N VAL A 392 -4.59 -9.77 -8.92
CA VAL A 392 -5.10 -10.28 -7.63
C VAL A 392 -4.32 -11.50 -7.19
N ARG A 393 -4.03 -12.43 -8.11
CA ARG A 393 -3.14 -13.56 -7.83
C ARG A 393 -1.76 -13.08 -7.41
N ASN A 394 -1.19 -12.11 -8.13
CA ASN A 394 0.13 -11.55 -7.81
C ASN A 394 0.13 -10.86 -6.45
N PHE A 395 -0.93 -10.13 -6.09
CA PHE A 395 -1.08 -9.55 -4.75
C PHE A 395 -0.98 -10.61 -3.66
N LEU A 396 -1.65 -11.76 -3.84
CA LEU A 396 -1.61 -12.85 -2.87
C LEU A 396 -0.26 -13.58 -2.86
N VAL A 397 0.31 -13.91 -4.02
CA VAL A 397 1.63 -14.58 -4.10
C VAL A 397 2.71 -13.69 -3.48
N ALA A 398 2.77 -12.42 -3.87
CA ALA A 398 3.71 -11.47 -3.27
C ALA A 398 3.44 -11.25 -1.77
N ASN A 399 2.18 -11.37 -1.30
CA ASN A 399 1.90 -11.29 0.13
C ASN A 399 2.47 -12.48 0.92
N ALA A 400 2.41 -13.69 0.37
CA ALA A 400 3.03 -14.85 1.00
C ALA A 400 4.56 -14.67 1.09
N LEU A 401 5.20 -14.28 -0.01
CA LEU A 401 6.64 -14.01 -0.06
C LEU A 401 7.05 -12.88 0.90
N PHE A 402 6.24 -11.82 0.99
CA PHE A 402 6.47 -10.71 1.91
C PHE A 402 6.64 -11.19 3.36
N TRP A 403 5.80 -12.11 3.83
CA TRP A 403 5.93 -12.63 5.20
C TRP A 403 7.18 -13.50 5.39
N LEU A 404 7.55 -14.27 4.37
CA LEU A 404 8.74 -15.12 4.39
C LEU A 404 10.05 -14.29 4.31
N GLU A 405 10.05 -13.20 3.56
CA GLU A 405 11.25 -12.39 3.30
C GLU A 405 11.39 -11.18 4.22
N GLN A 406 10.31 -10.43 4.48
CA GLN A 406 10.39 -9.19 5.26
C GLN A 406 10.23 -9.41 6.78
N PHE A 407 9.71 -10.59 7.16
CA PHE A 407 9.49 -11.00 8.54
C PHE A 407 10.14 -12.34 8.89
N HIS A 408 10.86 -12.96 7.95
CA HIS A 408 11.58 -14.23 8.15
C HIS A 408 10.69 -15.40 8.62
N ALA A 409 9.39 -15.39 8.37
CA ALA A 409 8.54 -16.53 8.73
C ALA A 409 9.08 -17.84 8.10
N ASP A 410 8.96 -18.96 8.81
CA ASP A 410 9.48 -20.27 8.39
C ASP A 410 8.45 -21.13 7.67
N GLY A 411 7.18 -20.75 7.75
CA GLY A 411 6.10 -21.43 7.06
C GLY A 411 4.79 -20.68 7.13
N LEU A 412 3.89 -21.02 6.23
CA LEU A 412 2.52 -20.50 6.20
C LEU A 412 1.54 -21.66 6.32
N ARG A 413 0.53 -21.52 7.16
CA ARG A 413 -0.60 -22.44 7.24
C ARG A 413 -1.84 -21.75 6.70
N VAL A 414 -2.52 -22.42 5.76
CA VAL A 414 -3.75 -21.89 5.14
C VAL A 414 -4.95 -22.60 5.75
N ASP A 415 -5.81 -21.83 6.42
CA ASP A 415 -7.09 -22.35 6.89
C ASP A 415 -8.13 -22.43 5.76
N GLY A 416 -9.11 -23.32 5.92
CA GLY A 416 -10.30 -23.30 5.09
C GLY A 416 -10.07 -23.61 3.60
N VAL A 417 -8.96 -24.27 3.21
CA VAL A 417 -8.59 -24.53 1.79
C VAL A 417 -9.74 -25.11 0.95
N ALA A 418 -10.63 -25.91 1.54
CA ALA A 418 -11.81 -26.44 0.85
C ALA A 418 -12.75 -25.33 0.31
N SER A 419 -12.86 -24.19 0.99
CA SER A 419 -13.64 -23.03 0.54
C SER A 419 -13.07 -22.38 -0.71
N MET A 420 -11.76 -22.50 -0.91
CA MET A 420 -11.09 -22.06 -2.13
C MET A 420 -11.28 -23.06 -3.27
N LEU A 421 -11.09 -24.34 -2.98
CA LEU A 421 -11.03 -25.42 -3.98
C LEU A 421 -12.38 -25.76 -4.62
N TYR A 422 -13.50 -25.45 -3.97
CA TYR A 422 -14.82 -25.92 -4.40
C TYR A 422 -15.81 -24.78 -4.64
N LEU A 423 -16.36 -24.73 -5.85
CA LEU A 423 -17.39 -23.77 -6.27
C LEU A 423 -18.72 -23.99 -5.54
N ASP A 424 -18.95 -25.19 -5.00
CA ASP A 424 -20.15 -25.56 -4.25
C ASP A 424 -19.95 -25.50 -2.71
N TYR A 425 -18.81 -25.01 -2.22
CA TYR A 425 -18.55 -24.93 -0.78
C TYR A 425 -19.61 -24.10 -0.06
N SER A 426 -20.29 -24.71 0.91
CA SER A 426 -21.41 -24.13 1.67
C SER A 426 -22.51 -23.49 0.81
N ARG A 427 -22.79 -24.07 -0.36
CA ARG A 427 -23.84 -23.61 -1.30
C ARG A 427 -24.80 -24.74 -1.69
N GLU A 428 -26.10 -24.42 -1.70
CA GLU A 428 -27.15 -25.37 -2.12
C GLU A 428 -27.23 -25.50 -3.64
N PRO A 429 -27.86 -26.58 -4.17
CA PRO A 429 -28.12 -26.72 -5.60
C PRO A 429 -28.83 -25.49 -6.19
N GLY A 430 -28.26 -24.92 -7.25
CA GLY A 430 -28.77 -23.72 -7.92
C GLY A 430 -28.19 -22.40 -7.41
N GLN A 431 -27.37 -22.42 -6.34
CA GLN A 431 -26.65 -21.25 -5.84
C GLN A 431 -25.21 -21.14 -6.37
N TRP A 432 -24.76 -22.13 -7.17
CA TRP A 432 -23.44 -22.17 -7.77
C TRP A 432 -23.49 -22.72 -9.20
N SER A 433 -22.42 -22.50 -9.96
CA SER A 433 -22.26 -22.96 -11.34
C SER A 433 -20.99 -23.80 -11.50
N PRO A 434 -21.01 -24.89 -12.29
CA PRO A 434 -19.83 -25.73 -12.48
C PRO A 434 -18.72 -25.06 -13.30
N ASN A 435 -17.51 -25.59 -13.20
CA ASN A 435 -16.37 -25.16 -14.00
C ASN A 435 -16.55 -25.55 -15.49
N VAL A 436 -15.59 -25.14 -16.33
CA VAL A 436 -15.62 -25.35 -17.78
C VAL A 436 -15.66 -26.84 -18.21
N TYR A 437 -15.33 -27.77 -17.30
CA TYR A 437 -15.39 -29.22 -17.53
C TYR A 437 -16.62 -29.88 -16.89
N GLY A 438 -17.53 -29.10 -16.29
CA GLY A 438 -18.73 -29.60 -15.61
C GLY A 438 -18.50 -30.08 -14.17
N GLY A 439 -17.28 -29.90 -13.63
CA GLY A 439 -16.92 -30.25 -12.26
C GLY A 439 -17.20 -29.11 -11.27
N ARG A 440 -16.98 -29.39 -9.98
CA ARG A 440 -17.14 -28.41 -8.88
C ARG A 440 -15.84 -27.75 -8.46
N GLU A 441 -14.72 -28.18 -9.02
CA GLU A 441 -13.39 -27.69 -8.69
C GLU A 441 -13.21 -26.26 -9.20
N ASN A 442 -12.73 -25.37 -8.32
CA ASN A 442 -12.32 -24.02 -8.68
C ASN A 442 -10.92 -24.07 -9.29
N LEU A 443 -10.85 -24.13 -10.62
CA LEU A 443 -9.60 -24.34 -11.35
C LEU A 443 -8.61 -23.20 -11.14
N GLU A 444 -9.11 -21.97 -11.01
CA GLU A 444 -8.28 -20.79 -10.77
C GLU A 444 -7.64 -20.83 -9.37
N ALA A 445 -8.39 -21.22 -8.34
CA ALA A 445 -7.85 -21.40 -6.99
C ALA A 445 -6.84 -22.55 -6.91
N VAL A 446 -7.09 -23.65 -7.62
CA VAL A 446 -6.13 -24.77 -7.73
C VAL A 446 -4.82 -24.28 -8.35
N ALA A 447 -4.89 -23.56 -9.47
CA ALA A 447 -3.71 -23.03 -10.16
C ALA A 447 -2.94 -22.05 -9.27
N PHE A 448 -3.65 -21.16 -8.56
CA PHE A 448 -3.05 -20.24 -7.60
C PHE A 448 -2.29 -20.98 -6.49
N LEU A 449 -2.89 -21.99 -5.85
CA LEU A 449 -2.22 -22.75 -4.79
C LEU A 449 -1.01 -23.53 -5.32
N GLN A 450 -1.02 -23.99 -6.58
CA GLN A 450 0.13 -24.62 -7.21
C GLN A 450 1.26 -23.63 -7.47
N GLU A 451 0.94 -22.43 -7.97
CA GLU A 451 1.90 -21.34 -8.19
C GLU A 451 2.53 -20.90 -6.87
N LEU A 452 1.71 -20.62 -5.85
CA LEU A 452 2.15 -20.23 -4.51
C LEU A 452 3.15 -21.20 -3.88
N ASN A 453 2.95 -22.52 -4.04
CA ASN A 453 3.85 -23.52 -3.45
C ASN A 453 5.12 -23.75 -4.28
N ALA A 454 5.14 -23.29 -5.54
CA ALA A 454 6.25 -23.52 -6.46
C ALA A 454 7.20 -22.32 -6.56
N THR A 455 6.67 -21.11 -6.38
CA THR A 455 7.41 -19.86 -6.16
C THR A 455 7.97 -19.87 -4.75
#